data_AF-A0A6B2UVD9-F1
#
_entry.id   AF-A0A6B2UVD9-F1
#
_cell.length_a   1.000
_cell.length_b   1.000
_cell.length_c   1.000
_cell.angle_alpha   90.00
_cell.angle_beta   90.00
_cell.angle_gamma   90.00
#
_symmetry.space_group_name_H-M   'P 1'
#
loop_
_entity.id
_entity.type
_entity.pdbx_description
1 polymer ?
#
loop_
_entity_poly.entity_id
_entity_poly.type
_entity_poly.pdbx_seq_one_letter_code
_entity_poly.pdbx_strand_id
1 'polypeptide(L)'
;AFHSPLIQPTLHQLHHTTQQLNPQPPTIPLISTLTGQPINHTDPHHWTNHALHTVRLTDALHHINTHNPHTTYLEIGPDATLTPHLPPNAIPTLRKNQPETHTLTTAIAHLTTHGTTPNWHTYYHHPDHTPHHTPLPTYPFQHQRYWLDNTPPRTADLDAAGLDSSGHALVTSVIADPETGAMMFCGRVGADAHPWLADHVVAGETVLPGTAFVDLLLHAGAACELPEVEDLTLEAPLVIPRDAVVDLRMTVEPPDTAGRRTVRVHSRGSDSGGEWNRNARAVLTEARALSAPGGPGAWPPPDARPLDLTALHPTLAAHGLHYGPVFQGVHRAWSRTGELFAEVVLPEGVDVTGHVLHPALLDAALHTIGFGGLVDAAETGPRLPFAWRGVRVDRPGATALRVRLAAGGPDTVTLQLFDGGGHGVGSVDALTLRGVPAGCTSTAVPRSLLGVRWQDLPTPSDAQPNWWVMLGDDELGLTSLLRGANSRIETYAGLDDLAAAAAASGAQPDAVFCAPAAPSGAD
;
A
#
# COMPACT_ATOMS: atom_id res chain seq x y z
N ALA A 1 -24.14 -69.84 -35.31
CA ALA A 1 -23.68 -68.98 -34.21
C ALA A 1 -22.16 -69.09 -34.12
N PHE A 2 -21.45 -67.98 -33.89
CA PHE A 2 -20.00 -68.01 -33.64
C PHE A 2 -19.68 -68.78 -32.35
N HIS A 3 -18.45 -69.28 -32.25
CA HIS A 3 -17.95 -70.03 -31.10
C HIS A 3 -18.76 -71.31 -30.78
N SER A 4 -19.31 -71.94 -31.83
CA SER A 4 -20.07 -73.19 -31.73
C SER A 4 -19.88 -74.05 -32.99
N PRO A 5 -20.14 -75.37 -32.94
CA PRO A 5 -20.03 -76.25 -34.11
C PRO A 5 -20.86 -75.79 -35.32
N LEU A 6 -21.89 -74.97 -35.11
CA LEU A 6 -22.74 -74.43 -36.17
C LEU A 6 -21.98 -73.55 -37.20
N ILE A 7 -20.78 -73.05 -36.87
CA ILE A 7 -19.97 -72.26 -37.81
C ILE A 7 -19.14 -73.13 -38.77
N GLN A 8 -18.95 -74.42 -38.47
CA GLN A 8 -18.05 -75.32 -39.22
C GLN A 8 -18.26 -75.34 -40.74
N PRO A 9 -19.50 -75.36 -41.28
CA PRO A 9 -19.72 -75.37 -42.73
C PRO A 9 -19.13 -74.14 -43.44
N THR A 10 -18.97 -73.01 -42.75
CA THR A 10 -18.46 -71.75 -43.31
C THR A 10 -16.95 -71.59 -43.17
N LEU A 11 -16.28 -72.40 -42.35
CA LEU A 11 -14.85 -72.24 -42.04
C LEU A 11 -13.95 -72.50 -43.25
N HIS A 12 -14.31 -73.43 -44.14
CA HIS A 12 -13.52 -73.71 -45.34
C HIS A 12 -13.44 -72.48 -46.25
N GLN A 13 -14.56 -71.80 -46.47
CA GLN A 13 -14.61 -70.59 -47.28
C GLN A 13 -13.85 -69.44 -46.61
N LEU A 14 -14.03 -69.25 -45.29
CA LEU A 14 -13.29 -68.25 -44.52
C LEU A 14 -11.78 -68.49 -44.63
N HIS A 15 -11.33 -69.73 -44.47
CA HIS A 15 -9.92 -70.10 -44.58
C HIS A 15 -9.34 -69.73 -45.95
N HIS A 16 -9.99 -70.18 -47.01
CA HIS A 16 -9.55 -69.91 -48.39
C HIS A 16 -9.46 -68.40 -48.67
N THR A 17 -10.44 -67.61 -48.22
CA THR A 17 -10.40 -66.15 -48.38
C THR A 17 -9.27 -65.51 -47.56
N THR A 18 -9.05 -65.94 -46.32
CA THR A 18 -7.97 -65.38 -45.48
C THR A 18 -6.57 -65.72 -45.98
N GLN A 19 -6.38 -66.85 -46.67
CA GLN A 19 -5.10 -67.22 -47.30
C GLN A 19 -4.71 -66.31 -48.47
N GLN A 20 -5.68 -65.62 -49.08
CA GLN A 20 -5.44 -64.65 -50.15
C GLN A 20 -4.96 -63.29 -49.61
N LEU A 21 -5.00 -63.09 -48.29
CA LEU A 21 -4.53 -61.87 -47.64
C LEU A 21 -3.04 -62.02 -47.28
N ASN A 22 -2.34 -60.90 -47.18
CA ASN A 22 -0.93 -60.84 -46.78
C ASN A 22 -0.79 -60.29 -45.35
N PRO A 23 -0.91 -61.13 -44.30
CA PRO A 23 -0.91 -60.66 -42.93
C PRO A 23 0.47 -60.08 -42.56
N GLN A 24 0.46 -58.91 -41.92
CA GLN A 24 1.66 -58.27 -41.39
C GLN A 24 1.72 -58.48 -39.87
N PRO A 25 2.93 -58.57 -39.29
CA PRO A 25 3.06 -58.62 -37.84
C PRO A 25 2.47 -57.34 -37.19
N PRO A 26 1.86 -57.45 -35.98
CA PRO A 26 1.37 -56.29 -35.24
C PRO A 26 2.51 -55.30 -34.98
N THR A 27 2.30 -54.04 -35.31
CA THR A 27 3.15 -52.93 -34.81
C THR A 27 2.73 -52.49 -33.40
N ILE A 28 1.48 -52.76 -33.01
CA ILE A 28 0.93 -52.56 -31.66
C ILE A 28 0.80 -53.94 -31.00
N PRO A 29 1.37 -54.18 -29.81
CA PRO A 29 1.27 -55.47 -29.13
C PRO A 29 -0.18 -55.95 -29.02
N LEU A 30 -0.45 -57.15 -29.53
CA LEU A 30 -1.78 -57.76 -29.55
C LEU A 30 -1.83 -58.96 -28.61
N ILE A 31 -2.79 -58.99 -27.68
CA ILE A 31 -3.09 -60.15 -26.87
C ILE A 31 -4.28 -60.88 -27.49
N SER A 32 -4.08 -62.13 -27.87
CA SER A 32 -5.11 -62.96 -28.48
C SER A 32 -6.17 -63.35 -27.45
N THR A 33 -7.44 -63.04 -27.72
CA THR A 33 -8.57 -63.53 -26.91
C THR A 33 -8.86 -65.02 -27.14
N LEU A 34 -8.19 -65.68 -28.10
CA LEU A 34 -8.27 -67.14 -28.27
C LEU A 34 -7.34 -67.87 -27.28
N THR A 35 -6.17 -67.30 -27.00
CA THR A 35 -5.12 -67.96 -26.18
C THR A 35 -4.88 -67.29 -24.82
N GLY A 36 -5.27 -66.03 -24.66
CA GLY A 36 -4.95 -65.19 -23.49
C GLY A 36 -3.49 -64.73 -23.44
N GLN A 37 -2.75 -64.83 -24.55
CA GLN A 37 -1.31 -64.57 -24.62
C GLN A 37 -0.96 -63.65 -25.80
N PRO A 38 0.24 -63.00 -25.81
CA PRO A 38 0.71 -62.21 -26.95
C PRO A 38 0.74 -63.03 -28.23
N ILE A 39 0.35 -62.40 -29.35
CA ILE A 39 0.32 -63.06 -30.66
C ILE A 39 1.00 -62.20 -31.73
N ASN A 40 1.73 -62.86 -32.63
CA ASN A 40 2.19 -62.31 -33.89
C ASN A 40 1.28 -62.90 -34.99
N HIS A 41 0.25 -62.17 -35.39
CA HIS A 41 -0.93 -62.69 -36.10
C HIS A 41 -0.72 -62.96 -37.60
N THR A 42 0.36 -63.65 -37.96
CA THR A 42 0.67 -64.06 -39.34
C THR A 42 0.13 -65.44 -39.70
N ASP A 43 -0.46 -66.17 -38.74
CA ASP A 43 -1.04 -67.50 -38.97
C ASP A 43 -2.45 -67.40 -39.60
N PRO A 44 -2.66 -67.89 -40.85
CA PRO A 44 -3.96 -67.88 -41.50
C PRO A 44 -5.01 -68.76 -40.81
N HIS A 45 -4.61 -69.72 -39.96
CA HIS A 45 -5.55 -70.52 -39.17
C HIS A 45 -6.12 -69.78 -37.95
N HIS A 46 -5.55 -68.65 -37.57
CA HIS A 46 -6.01 -67.85 -36.43
C HIS A 46 -7.49 -67.47 -36.57
N TRP A 47 -7.90 -66.96 -37.74
CA TRP A 47 -9.26 -66.46 -37.96
C TRP A 47 -10.32 -67.56 -37.94
N THR A 48 -10.02 -68.71 -38.53
CA THR A 48 -10.89 -69.88 -38.45
C THR A 48 -10.99 -70.42 -37.03
N ASN A 49 -9.89 -70.43 -36.29
CA ASN A 49 -9.87 -70.87 -34.90
C ASN A 49 -10.61 -69.89 -33.99
N HIS A 50 -10.48 -68.58 -34.21
CA HIS A 50 -11.20 -67.55 -33.48
C HIS A 50 -12.71 -67.64 -33.70
N ALA A 51 -13.15 -67.89 -34.94
CA ALA A 51 -14.59 -68.06 -35.25
C ALA A 51 -15.21 -69.30 -34.59
N LEU A 52 -14.42 -70.36 -34.38
CA LEU A 52 -14.88 -71.66 -33.85
C LEU A 52 -14.77 -71.79 -32.32
N HIS A 53 -13.68 -71.33 -31.72
CA HIS A 53 -13.36 -71.59 -30.31
C HIS A 53 -13.75 -70.42 -29.41
N THR A 54 -13.84 -70.69 -28.10
CA THR A 54 -14.27 -69.73 -27.06
C THR A 54 -13.38 -68.50 -26.98
N VAL A 55 -14.01 -67.32 -26.81
CA VAL A 55 -13.33 -66.05 -26.53
C VAL A 55 -12.98 -65.96 -25.03
N ARG A 56 -11.69 -65.96 -24.72
CA ARG A 56 -11.10 -65.90 -23.37
C ARG A 56 -10.72 -64.45 -23.02
N LEU A 57 -11.71 -63.55 -23.01
CA LEU A 57 -11.50 -62.12 -22.73
C LEU A 57 -10.86 -61.89 -21.34
N THR A 58 -11.33 -62.60 -20.31
CA THR A 58 -10.81 -62.50 -18.94
C THR A 58 -9.32 -62.84 -18.86
N ASP A 59 -8.87 -63.86 -19.59
CA ASP A 59 -7.47 -64.27 -19.59
C ASP A 59 -6.59 -63.22 -20.28
N ALA A 60 -7.08 -62.59 -21.35
CA ALA A 60 -6.38 -61.49 -22.02
C ALA A 60 -6.26 -60.26 -21.10
N LEU A 61 -7.34 -59.89 -20.39
CA LEU A 61 -7.32 -58.79 -19.42
C LEU A 61 -6.41 -59.10 -18.23
N HIS A 62 -6.39 -60.34 -17.75
CA HIS A 62 -5.47 -60.76 -16.69
C HIS A 62 -4.01 -60.64 -17.14
N HIS A 63 -3.69 -61.06 -18.37
CA HIS A 63 -2.35 -60.88 -18.93
C HIS A 63 -1.94 -59.40 -18.97
N ILE A 64 -2.82 -58.52 -19.47
CA ILE A 64 -2.57 -57.07 -19.56
C ILE A 64 -2.34 -56.47 -18.17
N ASN A 65 -3.23 -56.72 -17.21
CA ASN A 65 -3.12 -56.15 -15.86
C ASN A 65 -1.87 -56.63 -15.11
N THR A 66 -1.48 -57.90 -15.27
CA THR A 66 -0.29 -58.46 -14.62
C THR A 66 1.00 -57.86 -15.15
N HIS A 67 1.06 -57.56 -16.45
CA HIS A 67 2.28 -57.02 -17.08
C HIS A 67 2.28 -55.50 -17.19
N ASN A 68 1.12 -54.84 -17.08
CA ASN A 68 0.95 -53.39 -17.24
C ASN A 68 -0.14 -52.83 -16.26
N PRO A 69 0.20 -52.62 -14.98
CA PRO A 69 -0.77 -52.28 -13.92
C PRO A 69 -1.39 -50.87 -14.03
N HIS A 70 -0.88 -50.00 -14.90
CA HIS A 70 -1.36 -48.62 -15.09
C HIS A 70 -2.04 -48.40 -16.46
N THR A 71 -2.68 -49.44 -16.99
CA THR A 71 -3.32 -49.40 -18.31
C THR A 71 -4.69 -48.73 -18.26
N THR A 72 -4.92 -47.77 -19.16
CA THR A 72 -6.26 -47.22 -19.45
C THR A 72 -6.94 -48.04 -20.55
N TYR A 73 -8.20 -48.44 -20.33
CA TYR A 73 -8.95 -49.27 -21.26
C TYR A 73 -9.87 -48.42 -22.14
N LEU A 74 -9.77 -48.61 -23.47
CA LEU A 74 -10.63 -47.96 -24.45
C LEU A 74 -11.45 -49.03 -25.21
N GLU A 75 -12.77 -48.98 -25.11
CA GLU A 75 -13.65 -49.85 -25.91
C GLU A 75 -13.93 -49.19 -27.27
N ILE A 76 -13.43 -49.82 -28.34
CA ILE A 76 -13.67 -49.42 -29.73
C ILE A 76 -14.80 -50.25 -30.30
N GLY A 77 -15.95 -49.64 -30.49
CA GLY A 77 -17.15 -50.32 -30.98
C GLY A 77 -18.33 -49.37 -31.11
N PRO A 78 -19.44 -49.79 -31.73
CA PRO A 78 -20.63 -48.96 -31.94
C PRO A 78 -21.42 -48.67 -30.66
N ASP A 79 -21.09 -49.32 -29.54
CA ASP A 79 -21.73 -49.13 -28.24
C ASP A 79 -20.79 -49.57 -27.11
N ALA A 80 -21.18 -49.36 -25.84
CA ALA A 80 -20.42 -49.68 -24.64
C ALA A 80 -20.73 -51.09 -24.09
N THR A 81 -20.60 -52.11 -24.93
CA THR A 81 -20.99 -53.50 -24.61
C THR A 81 -20.05 -54.21 -23.65
N LEU A 82 -18.74 -53.95 -23.76
CA LEU A 82 -17.69 -54.58 -22.97
C LEU A 82 -17.36 -53.78 -21.72
N THR A 83 -17.62 -52.48 -21.72
CA THR A 83 -17.33 -51.56 -20.61
C THR A 83 -17.77 -52.11 -19.24
N PRO A 84 -18.97 -52.70 -19.06
CA PRO A 84 -19.38 -53.29 -17.77
C PRO A 84 -18.54 -54.49 -17.31
N HIS A 85 -17.80 -55.12 -18.22
CA HIS A 85 -16.92 -56.27 -17.97
C HIS A 85 -15.43 -55.88 -17.91
N LEU A 86 -15.12 -54.59 -18.10
CA LEU A 86 -13.78 -54.03 -17.99
C LEU A 86 -13.58 -53.38 -16.62
N PRO A 87 -12.34 -53.03 -16.23
CA PRO A 87 -12.08 -52.26 -15.02
C PRO A 87 -12.86 -50.93 -14.98
N PRO A 88 -13.13 -50.36 -13.79
CA PRO A 88 -14.01 -49.19 -13.63
C PRO A 88 -13.60 -47.93 -14.40
N ASN A 89 -12.33 -47.83 -14.83
CA ASN A 89 -11.78 -46.73 -15.61
C ASN A 89 -11.85 -46.96 -17.14
N ALA A 90 -12.61 -47.95 -17.62
CA ALA A 90 -12.78 -48.20 -19.04
C ALA A 90 -13.66 -47.13 -19.70
N ILE A 91 -13.23 -46.69 -20.88
CA ILE A 91 -13.83 -45.58 -21.62
C ILE A 91 -14.40 -46.13 -22.94
N PRO A 92 -15.72 -46.03 -23.20
CA PRO A 92 -16.27 -46.37 -24.50
C PRO A 92 -16.10 -45.23 -25.51
N THR A 93 -15.82 -45.56 -26.76
CA THR A 93 -15.69 -44.58 -27.86
C THR A 93 -17.05 -44.11 -28.38
N LEU A 94 -18.04 -44.98 -28.47
CA LEU A 94 -19.40 -44.68 -28.93
C LEU A 94 -20.46 -45.22 -27.96
N ARG A 95 -21.66 -44.65 -28.05
CA ARG A 95 -22.85 -45.15 -27.36
C ARG A 95 -24.04 -45.15 -28.30
N LYS A 96 -24.86 -46.19 -28.20
CA LYS A 96 -26.10 -46.28 -28.98
C LYS A 96 -27.01 -45.08 -28.69
N ASN A 97 -27.64 -44.55 -29.75
CA ASN A 97 -28.55 -43.41 -29.70
C ASN A 97 -27.92 -42.10 -29.20
N GLN A 98 -26.59 -41.94 -29.31
CA GLN A 98 -25.91 -40.68 -29.02
C GLN A 98 -25.14 -40.17 -30.25
N PRO A 99 -24.94 -38.84 -30.39
CA PRO A 99 -24.14 -38.30 -31.48
C PRO A 99 -22.68 -38.78 -31.41
N GLU A 100 -22.18 -39.38 -32.49
CA GLU A 100 -20.86 -40.01 -32.54
C GLU A 100 -19.72 -39.02 -32.24
N THR A 101 -19.79 -37.81 -32.79
CA THR A 101 -18.81 -36.74 -32.53
C THR A 101 -18.74 -36.37 -31.05
N HIS A 102 -19.89 -36.32 -30.38
CA HIS A 102 -19.96 -36.01 -28.95
C HIS A 102 -19.33 -37.13 -28.13
N THR A 103 -19.74 -38.39 -28.34
CA THR A 103 -19.20 -39.54 -27.59
C THR A 103 -17.70 -39.72 -27.79
N LEU A 104 -17.21 -39.52 -29.02
CA LEU A 104 -15.79 -39.62 -29.32
C LEU A 104 -14.98 -38.50 -28.65
N THR A 105 -15.45 -37.25 -28.72
CA THR A 105 -14.78 -36.11 -28.05
C THR A 105 -14.77 -36.29 -26.54
N THR A 106 -15.86 -36.78 -25.95
CA THR A 106 -15.95 -37.13 -24.53
C THR A 106 -14.97 -38.25 -24.16
N ALA A 107 -14.82 -39.28 -24.99
CA ALA A 107 -13.84 -40.34 -24.77
C ALA A 107 -12.40 -39.81 -24.76
N ILE A 108 -12.06 -38.90 -25.69
CA ILE A 108 -10.74 -38.24 -25.74
C ILE A 108 -10.51 -37.35 -24.50
N ALA A 109 -11.54 -36.66 -24.02
CA ALA A 109 -11.47 -35.87 -22.79
C ALA A 109 -11.22 -36.77 -21.56
N HIS A 110 -11.90 -37.92 -21.47
CA HIS A 110 -11.64 -38.91 -20.42
C HIS A 110 -10.21 -39.45 -20.52
N LEU A 111 -9.72 -39.83 -21.70
CA LEU A 111 -8.33 -40.27 -21.88
C LEU A 111 -7.33 -39.20 -21.39
N THR A 112 -7.58 -37.93 -21.73
CA THR A 112 -6.73 -36.79 -21.34
C THR A 112 -6.68 -36.59 -19.82
N THR A 113 -7.84 -36.61 -19.17
CA THR A 113 -7.96 -36.48 -17.71
C THR A 113 -7.40 -37.67 -16.94
N HIS A 114 -7.28 -38.84 -17.59
CA HIS A 114 -6.62 -40.03 -17.05
C HIS A 114 -5.12 -40.10 -17.40
N GLY A 115 -4.53 -38.99 -17.86
CA GLY A 115 -3.08 -38.87 -18.08
C GLY A 115 -2.58 -39.34 -19.45
N THR A 116 -3.48 -39.69 -20.39
CA THR A 116 -3.08 -39.95 -21.78
C THR A 116 -2.93 -38.64 -22.52
N THR A 117 -1.84 -38.42 -23.25
CA THR A 117 -1.62 -37.19 -24.03
C THR A 117 -1.95 -37.44 -25.51
N PRO A 118 -3.18 -37.16 -25.98
CA PRO A 118 -3.52 -37.32 -27.38
C PRO A 118 -2.71 -36.35 -28.25
N ASN A 119 -2.40 -36.78 -29.46
CA ASN A 119 -1.78 -35.89 -30.45
C ASN A 119 -2.84 -34.93 -31.00
N TRP A 120 -2.92 -33.74 -30.41
CA TRP A 120 -3.86 -32.69 -30.84
C TRP A 120 -3.63 -32.22 -32.28
N HIS A 121 -2.40 -32.33 -32.81
CA HIS A 121 -2.13 -32.01 -34.21
C HIS A 121 -2.89 -32.94 -35.15
N THR A 122 -2.94 -34.25 -34.83
CA THR A 122 -3.70 -35.23 -35.61
C THR A 122 -5.21 -35.00 -35.50
N TYR A 123 -5.71 -34.66 -34.31
CA TYR A 123 -7.14 -34.43 -34.09
C TYR A 123 -7.67 -33.21 -34.86
N TYR A 124 -6.90 -32.11 -34.88
CA TYR A 124 -7.28 -30.88 -35.57
C TYR A 124 -6.76 -30.77 -37.01
N HIS A 125 -6.14 -31.83 -37.55
CA HIS A 125 -5.65 -31.82 -38.93
C HIS A 125 -6.83 -31.82 -39.90
N HIS A 126 -7.02 -30.72 -40.62
CA HIS A 126 -7.99 -30.60 -41.70
C HIS A 126 -7.30 -30.00 -42.94
N PRO A 127 -7.50 -30.53 -44.15
CA PRO A 127 -6.79 -30.08 -45.36
C PRO A 127 -6.89 -28.58 -45.61
N ASP A 128 -8.06 -28.01 -45.30
CA ASP A 128 -8.38 -26.59 -45.57
C ASP A 128 -8.26 -25.67 -44.34
N HIS A 129 -7.86 -26.19 -43.17
CA HIS A 129 -7.82 -25.41 -41.93
C HIS A 129 -6.55 -25.68 -41.12
N THR A 130 -5.78 -24.61 -40.87
CA THR A 130 -4.68 -24.63 -39.90
C THR A 130 -5.20 -24.26 -38.51
N PRO A 131 -4.96 -25.07 -37.47
CA PRO A 131 -5.34 -24.73 -36.10
C PRO A 131 -4.64 -23.46 -35.63
N HIS A 132 -5.36 -22.54 -34.97
CA HIS A 132 -4.78 -21.35 -34.36
C HIS A 132 -4.77 -21.50 -32.83
N HIS A 133 -3.68 -21.11 -32.18
CA HIS A 133 -3.60 -21.05 -30.72
C HIS A 133 -4.29 -19.79 -30.21
N THR A 134 -5.26 -19.94 -29.30
CA THR A 134 -5.89 -18.81 -28.60
C THR A 134 -5.32 -18.72 -27.19
N PRO A 135 -4.79 -17.56 -26.75
CA PRO A 135 -4.34 -17.40 -25.38
C PRO A 135 -5.55 -17.50 -24.45
N LEU A 136 -5.45 -18.36 -23.44
CA LEU A 136 -6.43 -18.49 -22.35
C LEU A 136 -5.89 -17.80 -21.09
N PRO A 137 -6.76 -17.44 -20.13
CA PRO A 137 -6.30 -16.98 -18.82
C PRO A 137 -5.27 -17.94 -18.23
N THR A 138 -4.24 -17.38 -17.61
CA THR A 138 -3.16 -18.14 -16.99
C THR A 138 -3.66 -18.95 -15.80
N TYR A 139 -2.84 -19.90 -15.33
CA TYR A 139 -3.15 -20.73 -14.16
C TYR A 139 -3.59 -19.87 -12.97
N PRO A 140 -4.74 -20.17 -12.34
CA PRO A 140 -5.21 -19.45 -11.16
C PRO A 140 -4.41 -19.90 -9.94
N PHE A 141 -3.26 -19.27 -9.71
CA PHE A 141 -2.45 -19.56 -8.52
C PHE A 141 -3.28 -19.34 -7.24
N GLN A 142 -3.15 -20.25 -6.28
CA GLN A 142 -3.69 -20.03 -4.94
C GLN A 142 -2.78 -19.03 -4.23
N HIS A 143 -3.19 -17.77 -4.17
CA HIS A 143 -2.39 -16.70 -3.59
C HIS A 143 -2.34 -16.85 -2.06
N GLN A 144 -1.25 -17.42 -1.56
CA GLN A 144 -0.89 -17.42 -0.14
C GLN A 144 0.38 -16.59 0.04
N ARG A 145 0.40 -15.75 1.09
CA ARG A 145 1.54 -14.87 1.38
C ARG A 145 2.63 -15.69 2.07
N TYR A 146 3.75 -15.90 1.38
CA TYR A 146 4.94 -16.61 1.88
C TYR A 146 6.18 -15.70 1.96
N TRP A 147 5.98 -14.45 2.37
CA TRP A 147 7.09 -13.52 2.58
C TRP A 147 7.66 -13.71 3.99
N LEU A 148 8.99 -13.73 4.09
CA LEU A 148 9.67 -13.56 5.38
C LEU A 148 9.52 -12.08 5.74
N ASP A 149 8.66 -11.78 6.72
CA ASP A 149 8.55 -10.43 7.25
C ASP A 149 9.86 -10.12 7.98
N ASN A 150 10.76 -9.39 7.31
CA ASN A 150 12.03 -8.94 7.85
C ASN A 150 11.79 -7.79 8.83
N THR A 151 11.02 -8.07 9.89
CA THR A 151 10.90 -7.18 11.03
C THR A 151 12.16 -7.40 11.87
N PRO A 152 13.09 -6.44 11.99
CA PRO A 152 14.21 -6.61 12.91
C PRO A 152 13.65 -6.90 14.30
N PRO A 153 14.25 -7.84 15.06
CA PRO A 153 13.73 -8.24 16.37
C PRO A 153 13.66 -7.00 17.29
N ARG A 154 12.45 -6.55 17.61
CA ARG A 154 12.18 -5.33 18.41
C ARG A 154 12.60 -5.44 19.89
N THR A 155 13.05 -6.60 20.35
CA THR A 155 13.26 -6.88 21.79
C THR A 155 14.57 -7.59 22.13
N ALA A 156 15.23 -8.28 21.19
CA ALA A 156 16.36 -9.14 21.53
C ALA A 156 17.69 -8.41 21.81
N ASP A 157 17.78 -7.11 21.51
CA ASP A 157 19.04 -6.33 21.59
C ASP A 157 19.01 -5.17 22.62
N LEU A 158 17.87 -4.94 23.28
CA LEU A 158 17.78 -3.90 24.33
C LEU A 158 18.42 -4.38 25.63
N ASP A 159 18.08 -5.59 26.07
CA ASP A 159 18.66 -6.19 27.29
C ASP A 159 20.18 -6.32 27.20
N ALA A 160 20.70 -6.71 26.02
CA ALA A 160 22.13 -6.82 25.77
C ALA A 160 22.85 -5.46 25.82
N ALA A 161 22.16 -4.37 25.47
CA ALA A 161 22.64 -3.01 25.57
C ALA A 161 22.42 -2.37 26.95
N GLY A 162 21.81 -3.09 27.91
CA GLY A 162 21.46 -2.58 29.23
C GLY A 162 20.36 -1.51 29.20
N LEU A 163 19.48 -1.55 28.18
CA LEU A 163 18.37 -0.64 28.01
C LEU A 163 17.06 -1.33 28.39
N ASP A 164 16.23 -0.67 29.19
CA ASP A 164 14.89 -1.17 29.50
C ASP A 164 13.95 -0.89 28.33
N SER A 165 13.00 -1.81 28.11
CA SER A 165 11.88 -1.54 27.21
C SER A 165 10.94 -0.54 27.86
N SER A 166 10.54 0.50 27.12
CA SER A 166 9.52 1.43 27.60
C SER A 166 8.10 0.86 27.51
N GLY A 167 7.87 -0.12 26.63
CA GLY A 167 6.53 -0.58 26.24
C GLY A 167 5.77 0.35 25.29
N HIS A 168 6.35 1.47 24.83
CA HIS A 168 5.71 2.38 23.87
C HIS A 168 6.02 2.01 22.41
N ALA A 169 5.05 2.22 21.52
CA ALA A 169 5.20 1.90 20.09
C ALA A 169 6.31 2.72 19.39
N LEU A 170 6.36 4.04 19.65
CA LEU A 170 7.27 4.98 18.97
C LEU A 170 8.60 5.25 19.70
N VAL A 171 8.66 5.02 21.02
CA VAL A 171 9.87 5.25 21.84
C VAL A 171 10.19 4.00 22.62
N THR A 172 10.73 2.99 21.96
CA THR A 172 10.78 1.60 22.43
C THR A 172 11.68 1.32 23.64
N SER A 173 12.61 2.22 23.95
CA SER A 173 13.52 2.07 25.10
C SER A 173 13.53 3.27 26.02
N VAL A 174 13.92 3.05 27.28
CA VAL A 174 14.02 4.08 28.30
C VAL A 174 15.31 3.91 29.11
N ILE A 175 15.91 5.03 29.49
CA ILE A 175 17.02 5.12 30.43
C ILE A 175 16.58 6.05 31.55
N ALA A 176 16.57 5.55 32.78
CA ALA A 176 16.33 6.37 33.97
C ALA A 176 17.66 6.66 34.67
N ASP A 177 17.88 7.93 35.01
CA ASP A 177 18.98 8.34 35.87
C ASP A 177 18.56 8.13 37.34
N PRO A 178 19.19 7.18 38.06
CA PRO A 178 18.81 6.88 39.45
C PRO A 178 19.16 8.00 40.43
N GLU A 179 20.07 8.92 40.08
CA GLU A 179 20.50 10.01 40.96
C GLU A 179 19.56 11.22 40.84
N THR A 180 19.24 11.63 39.62
CA THR A 180 18.43 12.82 39.37
C THR A 180 16.94 12.51 39.16
N GLY A 181 16.60 11.26 38.85
CA GLY A 181 15.27 10.86 38.43
C GLY A 181 14.91 11.33 37.02
N ALA A 182 15.84 11.89 36.24
CA ALA A 182 15.63 12.22 34.84
C ALA A 182 15.40 10.94 34.01
N MET A 183 14.64 11.04 32.93
CA MET A 183 14.41 9.90 32.03
C MET A 183 14.64 10.28 30.57
N MET A 184 15.19 9.35 29.81
CA MET A 184 15.39 9.48 28.37
C MET A 184 14.75 8.30 27.65
N PHE A 185 13.72 8.60 26.87
CA PHE A 185 13.06 7.65 25.98
C PHE A 185 13.64 7.77 24.58
N CYS A 186 13.97 6.64 23.97
CA CYS A 186 14.55 6.58 22.64
C CYS A 186 13.70 5.69 21.72
N GLY A 187 13.62 6.06 20.45
CA GLY A 187 12.96 5.26 19.44
C GLY A 187 13.40 5.62 18.03
N ARG A 188 12.90 4.83 17.09
CA ARG A 188 13.14 5.02 15.66
C ARG A 188 11.81 4.92 14.93
N VAL A 189 11.46 5.99 14.23
CA VAL A 189 10.16 6.15 13.59
C VAL A 189 10.35 6.14 12.08
N GLY A 190 9.61 5.29 11.38
CA GLY A 190 9.60 5.20 9.92
C GLY A 190 8.29 4.59 9.45
N ALA A 191 7.91 4.86 8.20
CA ALA A 191 6.64 4.40 7.64
C ALA A 191 6.54 2.87 7.59
N ASP A 192 7.65 2.16 7.34
CA ASP A 192 7.65 0.68 7.31
C ASP A 192 7.32 0.06 8.67
N ALA A 193 7.85 0.64 9.75
CA ALA A 193 7.64 0.14 11.11
C ALA A 193 6.29 0.56 11.69
N HIS A 194 5.69 1.62 11.14
CA HIS A 194 4.42 2.21 11.56
C HIS A 194 3.61 2.65 10.33
N PRO A 195 2.98 1.69 9.61
CA PRO A 195 2.34 1.96 8.32
C PRO A 195 1.25 3.03 8.34
N TRP A 196 0.57 3.19 9.48
CA TRP A 196 -0.45 4.23 9.65
C TRP A 196 0.11 5.64 9.48
N LEU A 197 1.40 5.88 9.71
CA LEU A 197 2.01 7.21 9.54
C LEU A 197 1.93 7.69 8.10
N ALA A 198 1.94 6.79 7.12
CA ALA A 198 1.83 7.15 5.70
C ALA A 198 0.50 7.84 5.35
N ASP A 199 -0.52 7.65 6.17
CA ASP A 199 -1.86 8.23 5.99
C ASP A 199 -2.00 9.65 6.57
N HIS A 200 -0.97 10.23 7.19
CA HIS A 200 -1.01 11.59 7.71
C HIS A 200 -0.12 12.53 6.89
N VAL A 201 -0.68 13.06 5.79
CA VAL A 201 0.03 13.93 4.86
C VAL A 201 -0.43 15.37 4.98
N VAL A 202 0.51 16.28 5.23
CA VAL A 202 0.28 17.72 5.37
C VAL A 202 1.15 18.45 4.35
N ALA A 203 0.52 19.25 3.50
CA ALA A 203 1.18 19.98 2.41
C ALA A 203 2.07 19.08 1.51
N GLY A 204 1.65 17.83 1.30
CA GLY A 204 2.36 16.84 0.46
C GLY A 204 3.45 16.03 1.17
N GLU A 205 3.76 16.33 2.42
CA GLU A 205 4.77 15.63 3.22
C GLU A 205 4.12 14.74 4.29
N THR A 206 4.70 13.57 4.57
CA THR A 206 4.29 12.74 5.71
C THR A 206 4.78 13.38 7.01
N VAL A 207 3.86 13.80 7.87
CA VAL A 207 4.18 14.52 9.12
C VAL A 207 3.67 13.71 10.29
N LEU A 208 4.47 13.57 11.36
CA LEU A 208 3.99 12.98 12.61
C LEU A 208 2.86 13.85 13.18
N PRO A 209 1.65 13.31 13.40
CA PRO A 209 0.53 14.12 13.89
C PRO A 209 0.80 14.67 15.29
N GLY A 210 0.22 15.83 15.59
CA GLY A 210 0.31 16.45 16.92
C GLY A 210 -0.17 15.51 18.03
N THR A 211 -1.14 14.65 17.74
CA THR A 211 -1.69 13.65 18.66
C THR A 211 -0.71 12.53 19.01
N ALA A 212 0.31 12.27 18.18
CA ALA A 212 1.37 11.33 18.54
C ALA A 212 2.29 11.90 19.63
N PHE A 213 2.51 13.23 19.66
CA PHE A 213 3.22 13.86 20.77
C PHE A 213 2.41 13.79 22.07
N VAL A 214 1.08 13.92 21.99
CA VAL A 214 0.19 13.73 23.13
C VAL A 214 0.33 12.31 23.70
N ASP A 215 0.25 11.30 22.85
CA ASP A 215 0.39 9.90 23.26
C ASP A 215 1.76 9.60 23.89
N LEU A 216 2.85 10.11 23.30
CA LEU A 216 4.20 10.04 23.87
C LEU A 216 4.28 10.64 25.28
N LEU A 217 3.66 11.81 25.48
CA LEU A 217 3.70 12.51 26.76
C LEU A 217 2.82 11.85 27.82
N LEU A 218 1.67 11.30 27.44
CA LEU A 218 0.83 10.51 28.34
C LEU A 218 1.57 9.25 28.80
N HIS A 219 2.31 8.60 27.90
CA HIS A 219 3.16 7.46 28.25
C HIS A 219 4.28 7.85 29.22
N ALA A 220 5.00 8.95 28.96
CA ALA A 220 6.01 9.47 29.88
C ALA A 220 5.41 9.88 31.23
N GLY A 221 4.21 10.47 31.22
CA GLY A 221 3.44 10.81 32.41
C GLY A 221 3.13 9.60 33.27
N ALA A 222 2.65 8.51 32.66
CA ALA A 222 2.40 7.26 33.38
C ALA A 222 3.68 6.70 34.02
N ALA A 223 4.83 6.75 33.31
CA ALA A 223 6.12 6.33 33.86
C ALA A 223 6.62 7.23 35.01
N CYS A 224 6.19 8.49 35.07
CA CYS A 224 6.52 9.44 36.14
C CYS A 224 5.48 9.50 37.27
N GLU A 225 4.36 8.78 37.16
CA GLU A 225 3.16 8.99 37.99
C GLU A 225 2.58 10.42 37.90
N LEU A 226 2.79 11.10 36.77
CA LEU A 226 2.28 12.44 36.45
C LEU A 226 1.34 12.35 35.23
N PRO A 227 0.09 11.91 35.42
CA PRO A 227 -0.80 11.48 34.32
C PRO A 227 -1.38 12.62 33.49
N GLU A 228 -1.12 13.88 33.84
CA GLU A 228 -1.66 15.06 33.15
C GLU A 228 -0.57 15.83 32.41
N VAL A 229 -0.83 16.14 31.14
CA VAL A 229 -0.03 17.09 30.36
C VAL A 229 -0.59 18.48 30.63
N GLU A 230 0.09 19.25 31.49
CA GLU A 230 -0.31 20.62 31.87
C GLU A 230 -0.29 21.54 30.65
N ASP A 231 0.80 21.46 29.88
CA ASP A 231 1.06 22.26 28.70
C ASP A 231 1.92 21.44 27.71
N LEU A 232 1.57 21.49 26.44
CA LEU A 232 2.36 21.00 25.32
C LEU A 232 2.35 22.07 24.22
N THR A 233 3.53 22.44 23.74
CA THR A 233 3.72 23.31 22.58
C THR A 233 4.48 22.56 21.49
N LEU A 234 3.93 22.53 20.29
CA LEU A 234 4.60 22.01 19.09
C LEU A 234 5.45 23.14 18.48
N GLU A 235 6.77 22.98 18.50
CA GLU A 235 7.73 24.00 18.07
C GLU A 235 8.13 23.83 16.61
N ALA A 236 8.25 22.58 16.13
CA ALA A 236 8.61 22.28 14.74
C ALA A 236 8.00 20.94 14.28
N PRO A 237 7.49 20.85 13.03
CA PRO A 237 6.95 19.61 12.51
C PRO A 237 8.03 18.53 12.39
N LEU A 238 7.67 17.28 12.69
CA LEU A 238 8.52 16.12 12.45
C LEU A 238 8.08 15.47 11.14
N VAL A 239 8.86 15.67 10.08
CA VAL A 239 8.63 15.06 8.77
C VAL A 239 9.27 13.69 8.74
N ILE A 240 8.52 12.68 8.28
CA ILE A 240 8.98 11.30 8.17
C ILE A 240 9.24 11.02 6.68
N PRO A 241 10.51 10.85 6.26
CA PRO A 241 10.81 10.53 4.87
C PRO A 241 10.23 9.16 4.49
N ARG A 242 9.80 9.00 3.23
CA ARG A 242 9.17 7.74 2.76
C ARG A 242 10.08 6.53 2.91
N ASP A 243 11.35 6.69 2.56
CA ASP A 243 12.33 5.59 2.48
C ASP A 243 13.44 5.71 3.55
N ALA A 244 13.18 6.46 4.62
CA ALA A 244 14.14 6.61 5.71
C ALA A 244 13.47 6.61 7.08
N VAL A 245 14.29 6.47 8.10
CA VAL A 245 13.86 6.46 9.50
C VAL A 245 14.39 7.69 10.22
N VAL A 246 13.64 8.13 11.21
CA VAL A 246 13.95 9.27 12.05
C VAL A 246 14.25 8.75 13.45
N ASP A 247 15.40 9.13 14.01
CA ASP A 247 15.68 8.88 15.42
C ASP A 247 14.84 9.87 16.25
N LEU A 248 14.11 9.36 17.24
CA LEU A 248 13.26 10.13 18.15
C LEU A 248 13.82 10.03 19.57
N ARG A 249 13.92 11.16 20.26
CA ARG A 249 14.38 11.24 21.65
C ARG A 249 13.45 12.13 22.45
N MET A 250 12.92 11.59 23.54
CA MET A 250 12.12 12.34 24.50
C MET A 250 12.85 12.34 25.85
N THR A 251 13.15 13.53 26.36
CA THR A 251 13.85 13.71 27.63
C THR A 251 12.91 14.34 28.64
N VAL A 252 12.72 13.66 29.77
CA VAL A 252 11.99 14.12 30.94
C VAL A 252 13.00 14.61 31.96
N GLU A 253 12.93 15.89 32.31
CA GLU A 253 13.79 16.49 33.31
C GLU A 253 13.45 16.01 34.75
N PRO A 254 14.38 16.20 35.70
CA PRO A 254 14.07 16.06 37.12
C PRO A 254 12.86 16.90 37.54
N PRO A 255 12.15 16.53 38.61
CA PRO A 255 11.02 17.31 39.10
C PRO A 255 11.47 18.70 39.57
N ASP A 256 10.68 19.72 39.24
CA ASP A 256 10.84 21.08 39.75
C ASP A 256 10.38 21.17 41.22
N THR A 257 10.46 22.36 41.82
CA THR A 257 10.05 22.56 43.23
C THR A 257 8.56 22.35 43.48
N ALA A 258 7.75 22.27 42.43
CA ALA A 258 6.31 21.99 42.48
C ALA A 258 5.98 20.53 42.09
N GLY A 259 7.00 19.67 41.87
CA GLY A 259 6.82 18.29 41.45
C GLY A 259 6.54 18.09 39.96
N ARG A 260 6.55 19.17 39.16
CA ARG A 260 6.30 19.10 37.72
C ARG A 260 7.57 18.71 36.98
N ARG A 261 7.41 18.11 35.81
CA ARG A 261 8.55 17.70 34.97
C ARG A 261 8.44 18.29 33.59
N THR A 262 9.48 19.01 33.17
CA THR A 262 9.58 19.50 31.79
C THR A 262 10.00 18.35 30.89
N VAL A 263 9.37 18.24 29.72
CA VAL A 263 9.68 17.24 28.70
C VAL A 263 10.08 17.95 27.41
N ARG A 264 11.09 17.43 26.72
CA ARG A 264 11.48 17.88 25.38
C ARG A 264 11.57 16.71 24.42
N VAL A 265 10.95 16.85 23.26
CA VAL A 265 10.99 15.84 22.19
C VAL A 265 11.83 16.38 21.04
N HIS A 266 12.84 15.62 20.65
CA HIS A 266 13.74 15.93 19.55
C HIS A 266 13.75 14.81 18.53
N SER A 267 14.03 15.17 17.28
CA SER A 267 14.22 14.23 16.20
C SER A 267 15.43 14.60 15.34
N ARG A 268 15.98 13.60 14.64
CA ARG A 268 16.96 13.79 13.58
C ARG A 268 16.84 12.70 12.53
N GLY A 269 17.31 12.97 11.32
CA GLY A 269 17.49 11.91 10.31
C GLY A 269 18.49 10.86 10.79
N SER A 270 18.35 9.63 10.28
CA SER A 270 19.21 8.50 10.65
C SER A 270 20.67 8.60 10.20
N ASP A 271 20.99 9.56 9.32
CA ASP A 271 22.35 9.75 8.82
C ASP A 271 23.25 10.25 9.95
N SER A 272 24.36 9.55 10.16
CA SER A 272 25.31 9.83 11.23
C SER A 272 25.89 11.24 11.09
N GLY A 273 25.51 12.15 11.99
CA GLY A 273 25.99 13.54 12.03
C GLY A 273 24.90 14.61 11.89
N GLY A 274 23.64 14.23 11.69
CA GLY A 274 22.53 15.19 11.65
C GLY A 274 22.31 15.93 12.97
N GLU A 275 21.99 17.23 12.89
CA GLU A 275 21.58 18.05 14.03
C GLU A 275 20.22 17.61 14.57
N TRP A 276 20.05 17.69 15.90
CA TRP A 276 18.79 17.41 16.56
C TRP A 276 17.85 18.62 16.46
N ASN A 277 16.68 18.40 15.87
CA ASN A 277 15.61 19.38 15.84
C ASN A 277 14.69 19.18 17.04
N ARG A 278 14.40 20.25 17.80
CA ARG A 278 13.41 20.20 18.87
C ARG A 278 12.01 20.35 18.27
N ASN A 279 11.21 19.30 18.38
CA ASN A 279 9.87 19.27 17.80
C ASN A 279 8.81 19.75 18.78
N ALA A 280 8.95 19.42 20.07
CA ALA A 280 7.96 19.76 21.08
C ALA A 280 8.58 19.99 22.45
N ARG A 281 7.91 20.83 23.23
CA ARG A 281 8.16 21.05 24.66
C ARG A 281 6.87 20.87 25.42
N ALA A 282 6.93 20.20 26.56
CA ALA A 282 5.76 19.99 27.41
C ALA A 282 6.11 20.04 28.90
N VAL A 283 5.06 20.08 29.73
CA VAL A 283 5.13 19.99 31.19
C VAL A 283 4.15 18.93 31.66
N LEU A 284 4.65 17.96 32.43
CA LEU A 284 3.86 16.93 33.10
C LEU A 284 3.62 17.34 34.55
N THR A 285 2.40 17.08 35.04
CA THR A 285 1.97 17.44 36.38
C THR A 285 1.07 16.34 36.98
N GLU A 286 0.82 16.44 38.28
CA GLU A 286 -0.14 15.58 38.95
C GLU A 286 -1.54 15.87 38.41
N ALA A 287 -2.37 14.82 38.34
CA ALA A 287 -3.76 14.97 37.94
C ALA A 287 -4.47 15.98 38.86
N ARG A 288 -4.98 17.06 38.27
CA ARG A 288 -5.90 17.93 38.99
C ARG A 288 -7.16 17.13 39.33
N ALA A 289 -7.67 17.33 40.55
CA ALA A 289 -8.99 16.84 40.91
C ALA A 289 -10.04 17.61 40.09
N LEU A 290 -10.38 17.08 38.92
CA LEU A 290 -11.48 17.58 38.11
C LEU A 290 -12.79 17.16 38.78
N SER A 291 -13.78 18.05 38.78
CA SER A 291 -15.16 17.62 38.98
C SER A 291 -15.47 16.63 37.87
N ALA A 292 -15.86 15.41 38.22
CA ALA A 292 -16.19 14.38 37.24
C ALA A 292 -17.07 15.01 36.15
N PRO A 293 -16.68 14.95 34.87
CA PRO A 293 -17.55 15.42 33.81
C PRO A 293 -18.91 14.76 34.00
N GLY A 294 -20.00 15.51 33.85
CA GLY A 294 -21.27 14.87 33.58
C GLY A 294 -21.04 13.88 32.44
N GLY A 295 -21.59 12.67 32.53
CA GLY A 295 -21.54 11.71 31.42
C GLY A 295 -22.03 12.38 30.12
N PRO A 296 -21.84 11.74 28.96
CA PRO A 296 -22.11 12.36 27.66
C PRO A 296 -23.58 12.81 27.47
N GLY A 297 -24.46 12.43 28.40
CA GLY A 297 -25.89 12.68 28.34
C GLY A 297 -26.54 11.76 27.31
N ALA A 298 -27.67 12.18 26.75
CA ALA A 298 -28.26 11.51 25.61
C ALA A 298 -27.33 11.65 24.39
N TRP A 299 -27.14 10.56 23.65
CA TRP A 299 -26.25 10.53 22.49
C TRP A 299 -26.95 9.98 21.23
N PRO A 300 -26.96 10.73 20.11
CA PRO A 300 -26.57 12.13 20.03
C PRO A 300 -27.50 13.03 20.88
N PRO A 301 -27.08 14.25 21.24
CA PRO A 301 -27.97 15.18 21.94
C PRO A 301 -29.23 15.46 21.11
N PRO A 302 -30.43 15.49 21.73
CA PRO A 302 -31.70 15.59 21.01
C PRO A 302 -31.88 16.92 20.25
N ASP A 303 -31.10 17.94 20.60
CA ASP A 303 -31.07 19.27 19.98
C ASP A 303 -29.92 19.44 18.97
N ALA A 304 -29.08 18.42 18.75
CA ALA A 304 -27.99 18.46 17.80
C ALA A 304 -28.44 18.07 16.39
N ARG A 305 -27.96 18.79 15.38
CA ARG A 305 -28.28 18.55 13.97
C ARG A 305 -27.21 17.69 13.32
N PRO A 306 -27.56 16.65 12.54
CA PRO A 306 -26.56 15.83 11.86
C PRO A 306 -25.79 16.65 10.81
N LEU A 307 -24.49 16.35 10.67
CA LEU A 307 -23.59 16.94 9.69
C LEU A 307 -23.35 15.96 8.52
N ASP A 308 -23.19 16.50 7.32
CA ASP A 308 -22.82 15.71 6.14
C ASP A 308 -21.30 15.50 6.09
N LEU A 309 -20.88 14.25 6.25
CA LEU A 309 -19.46 13.87 6.25
C LEU A 309 -18.86 13.81 4.84
N THR A 310 -19.68 13.78 3.79
CA THR A 310 -19.24 13.59 2.40
C THR A 310 -18.23 14.66 1.97
N ALA A 311 -18.40 15.89 2.46
CA ALA A 311 -17.54 17.01 2.13
C ALA A 311 -16.31 17.16 3.06
N LEU A 312 -16.23 16.43 4.17
CA LEU A 312 -15.22 16.66 5.22
C LEU A 312 -13.79 16.51 4.69
N HIS A 313 -13.40 15.28 4.33
CA HIS A 313 -12.04 14.99 3.88
C HIS A 313 -11.70 15.67 2.54
N PRO A 314 -12.61 15.79 1.55
CA PRO A 314 -12.36 16.60 0.36
C PRO A 314 -12.04 18.07 0.67
N THR A 315 -12.73 18.67 1.66
CA THR A 315 -12.47 20.05 2.08
C THR A 315 -11.12 20.18 2.77
N LEU A 316 -10.77 19.23 3.65
CA LEU A 316 -9.45 19.19 4.30
C LEU A 316 -8.33 19.03 3.25
N ALA A 317 -8.51 18.14 2.28
CA ALA A 317 -7.56 17.93 1.18
C ALA A 317 -7.37 19.19 0.31
N ALA A 318 -8.44 19.96 0.06
CA ALA A 318 -8.34 21.24 -0.65
C ALA A 318 -7.48 22.28 0.10
N HIS A 319 -7.30 22.12 1.40
CA HIS A 319 -6.41 22.94 2.23
C HIS A 319 -5.05 22.27 2.46
N GLY A 320 -4.71 21.19 1.74
CA GLY A 320 -3.42 20.50 1.84
C GLY A 320 -3.34 19.47 2.97
N LEU A 321 -4.45 19.11 3.61
CA LEU A 321 -4.51 18.06 4.62
C LEU A 321 -5.04 16.76 3.98
N HIS A 322 -4.12 15.90 3.56
CA HIS A 322 -4.42 14.65 2.87
C HIS A 322 -4.36 13.49 3.86
N TYR A 323 -5.53 13.09 4.37
CA TYR A 323 -5.65 11.96 5.27
C TYR A 323 -5.96 10.67 4.52
N GLY A 324 -5.23 9.60 4.80
CA GLY A 324 -5.51 8.25 4.32
C GLY A 324 -6.48 7.48 5.25
N PRO A 325 -6.84 6.24 4.88
CA PRO A 325 -7.93 5.50 5.53
C PRO A 325 -7.84 5.38 7.05
N VAL A 326 -6.63 5.25 7.63
CA VAL A 326 -6.47 5.11 9.09
C VAL A 326 -6.87 6.37 9.86
N PHE A 327 -6.75 7.54 9.23
CA PHE A 327 -7.11 8.84 9.83
C PHE A 327 -8.55 9.28 9.53
N GLN A 328 -9.25 8.61 8.60
CA GLN A 328 -10.63 8.96 8.23
C GLN A 328 -11.67 8.26 9.13
N GLY A 329 -11.45 8.30 10.45
CA GLY A 329 -12.23 7.54 11.43
C GLY A 329 -13.60 8.14 11.81
N VAL A 330 -13.97 9.31 11.30
CA VAL A 330 -15.25 9.97 11.64
C VAL A 330 -16.41 9.27 10.94
N HIS A 331 -17.29 8.61 11.70
CA HIS A 331 -18.43 7.87 11.16
C HIS A 331 -19.74 8.64 11.21
N ARG A 332 -19.94 9.44 12.26
CA ARG A 332 -21.15 10.27 12.44
C ARG A 332 -20.76 11.55 13.16
N ALA A 333 -21.34 12.67 12.77
CA ALA A 333 -21.12 13.95 13.44
C ALA A 333 -22.41 14.77 13.53
N TRP A 334 -22.50 15.62 14.55
CA TRP A 334 -23.60 16.52 14.80
C TRP A 334 -23.10 17.88 15.30
N SER A 335 -23.87 18.93 15.05
CA SER A 335 -23.61 20.27 15.54
C SER A 335 -24.73 20.79 16.43
N ARG A 336 -24.33 21.52 17.46
CA ARG A 336 -25.17 22.40 18.29
C ARG A 336 -24.46 23.73 18.39
N THR A 337 -25.16 24.81 18.72
CA THR A 337 -24.54 26.14 18.87
C THR A 337 -23.33 26.09 19.80
N GLY A 338 -22.13 26.36 19.26
CA GLY A 338 -20.86 26.34 20.00
C GLY A 338 -20.30 24.95 20.33
N GLU A 339 -20.89 23.87 19.80
CA GLU A 339 -20.49 22.50 20.12
C GLU A 339 -20.59 21.55 18.92
N LEU A 340 -19.65 20.61 18.84
CA LEU A 340 -19.66 19.51 17.88
C LEU A 340 -19.62 18.18 18.61
N PHE A 341 -20.28 17.18 18.04
CA PHE A 341 -20.32 15.82 18.55
C PHE A 341 -19.92 14.87 17.44
N ALA A 342 -19.09 13.87 17.72
CA ALA A 342 -18.71 12.88 16.73
C ALA A 342 -18.52 11.49 17.31
N GLU A 343 -18.85 10.49 16.49
CA GLU A 343 -18.48 9.09 16.70
C GLU A 343 -17.28 8.78 15.79
N VAL A 344 -16.18 8.38 16.42
CA VAL A 344 -14.90 8.13 15.77
C VAL A 344 -14.46 6.70 16.06
N VAL A 345 -14.03 5.96 15.04
CA VAL A 345 -13.61 4.57 15.19
C VAL A 345 -12.32 4.35 14.41
N LEU A 346 -11.38 3.62 15.01
CA LEU A 346 -10.17 3.18 14.34
C LEU A 346 -10.51 1.99 13.42
N PRO A 347 -10.01 1.94 12.18
CA PRO A 347 -10.28 0.80 11.29
C PRO A 347 -9.83 -0.55 11.88
N GLU A 348 -10.53 -1.62 11.52
CA GLU A 348 -10.13 -2.98 11.91
C GLU A 348 -8.72 -3.33 11.40
N GLY A 349 -7.94 -4.01 12.24
CA GLY A 349 -6.59 -4.46 11.89
C GLY A 349 -5.47 -3.44 12.14
N VAL A 350 -5.78 -2.23 12.61
CA VAL A 350 -4.76 -1.29 13.09
C VAL A 350 -4.21 -1.76 14.43
N ASP A 351 -2.88 -1.86 14.54
CA ASP A 351 -2.21 -2.23 15.79
C ASP A 351 -2.24 -1.06 16.79
N VAL A 352 -2.81 -1.32 17.97
CA VAL A 352 -2.92 -0.36 19.07
C VAL A 352 -1.91 -0.62 20.20
N THR A 353 -1.09 -1.66 20.06
CA THR A 353 -0.14 -2.08 21.08
C THR A 353 0.89 -0.99 21.37
N GLY A 354 1.09 -0.68 22.65
CA GLY A 354 2.07 0.31 23.08
C GLY A 354 1.66 1.77 22.89
N HIS A 355 0.38 2.04 22.62
CA HIS A 355 -0.21 3.38 22.64
C HIS A 355 -1.12 3.54 23.87
N VAL A 356 -1.12 4.71 24.51
CA VAL A 356 -2.10 5.08 25.55
C VAL A 356 -3.44 5.35 24.87
N LEU A 357 -3.42 6.18 23.83
CA LEU A 357 -4.54 6.41 22.93
C LEU A 357 -3.99 6.52 21.51
N HIS A 358 -4.47 5.67 20.60
CA HIS A 358 -3.89 5.60 19.25
C HIS A 358 -3.94 6.99 18.56
N PRO A 359 -2.81 7.54 18.06
CA PRO A 359 -2.75 8.90 17.54
C PRO A 359 -3.77 9.20 16.43
N ALA A 360 -4.00 8.25 15.53
CA ALA A 360 -4.98 8.41 14.45
C ALA A 360 -6.44 8.50 14.95
N LEU A 361 -6.77 7.85 16.08
CA LEU A 361 -8.11 7.90 16.67
C LEU A 361 -8.38 9.29 17.27
N LEU A 362 -7.39 9.84 17.99
CA LEU A 362 -7.50 11.19 18.54
C LEU A 362 -7.47 12.24 17.40
N ASP A 363 -6.64 12.05 16.37
CA ASP A 363 -6.53 13.00 15.26
C ASP A 363 -7.82 13.07 14.43
N ALA A 364 -8.43 11.92 14.13
CA ALA A 364 -9.72 11.84 13.46
C ALA A 364 -10.82 12.61 14.24
N ALA A 365 -10.77 12.64 15.57
CA ALA A 365 -11.69 13.46 16.36
C ALA A 365 -11.52 14.97 16.11
N LEU A 366 -10.28 15.43 15.83
CA LEU A 366 -9.98 16.83 15.53
C LEU A 366 -10.48 17.25 14.15
N HIS A 367 -10.64 16.32 13.20
CA HIS A 367 -11.11 16.63 11.85
C HIS A 367 -12.49 17.28 11.87
N THR A 368 -13.31 16.96 12.88
CA THR A 368 -14.64 17.55 13.09
C THR A 368 -14.62 19.08 13.17
N ILE A 369 -13.50 19.68 13.60
CA ILE A 369 -13.32 21.13 13.64
C ILE A 369 -13.41 21.74 12.23
N GLY A 370 -13.09 20.96 11.19
CA GLY A 370 -13.24 21.33 9.78
C GLY A 370 -14.68 21.64 9.34
N PHE A 371 -15.71 21.23 10.11
CA PHE A 371 -17.09 21.64 9.87
C PHE A 371 -17.38 23.12 10.23
N GLY A 372 -16.45 23.78 10.93
CA GLY A 372 -16.59 25.16 11.38
C GLY A 372 -17.51 25.34 12.59
N GLY A 373 -17.71 26.59 13.02
CA GLY A 373 -18.62 26.95 14.11
C GLY A 373 -18.03 26.85 15.53
N LEU A 374 -16.77 26.42 15.67
CA LEU A 374 -16.04 26.41 16.95
C LEU A 374 -14.95 27.48 17.06
N VAL A 375 -14.34 27.86 15.92
CA VAL A 375 -13.24 28.83 15.83
C VAL A 375 -13.51 29.83 14.71
N ASP A 376 -13.02 31.06 14.87
CA ASP A 376 -13.27 32.15 13.92
C ASP A 376 -12.57 31.89 12.58
N ALA A 377 -13.32 31.97 11.48
CA ALA A 377 -12.85 31.66 10.12
C ALA A 377 -11.89 32.71 9.48
N ALA A 378 -11.28 33.59 10.28
CA ALA A 378 -10.57 34.78 9.80
C ALA A 378 -9.27 34.49 9.02
N GLU A 379 -8.75 33.25 9.05
CA GLU A 379 -7.54 32.86 8.32
C GLU A 379 -7.86 31.87 7.20
N THR A 380 -7.44 32.20 5.97
CA THR A 380 -7.52 31.34 4.79
C THR A 380 -6.36 30.34 4.79
N GLY A 381 -6.53 29.17 5.42
CA GLY A 381 -5.52 28.10 5.41
C GLY A 381 -5.88 26.92 6.32
N PRO A 382 -5.20 25.76 6.18
CA PRO A 382 -5.38 24.64 7.08
C PRO A 382 -4.95 25.03 8.50
N ARG A 383 -5.80 24.71 9.49
CA ARG A 383 -5.49 24.88 10.89
C ARG A 383 -4.94 23.59 11.46
N LEU A 384 -3.78 23.67 12.09
CA LEU A 384 -3.14 22.54 12.74
C LEU A 384 -3.13 22.71 14.26
N PRO A 385 -3.15 21.61 15.03
CA PRO A 385 -2.82 21.63 16.45
C PRO A 385 -1.47 22.33 16.68
N PHE A 386 -1.45 23.31 17.59
CA PHE A 386 -0.24 24.05 17.95
C PHE A 386 0.11 23.89 19.42
N ALA A 387 -0.88 24.07 20.30
CA ALA A 387 -0.69 23.93 21.74
C ALA A 387 -1.86 23.17 22.39
N TRP A 388 -1.54 22.40 23.42
CA TRP A 388 -2.47 21.59 24.21
C TRP A 388 -2.30 21.92 25.68
N ARG A 389 -3.40 21.94 26.44
CA ARG A 389 -3.39 22.11 27.88
C ARG A 389 -4.37 21.18 28.56
N GLY A 390 -4.00 20.71 29.74
CA GLY A 390 -4.82 19.83 30.57
C GLY A 390 -5.25 18.57 29.82
N VAL A 391 -4.31 17.87 29.19
CA VAL A 391 -4.60 16.62 28.49
C VAL A 391 -4.48 15.45 29.44
N ARG A 392 -5.51 14.60 29.46
CA ARG A 392 -5.59 13.43 30.33
C ARG A 392 -6.34 12.29 29.65
N VAL A 393 -5.87 11.06 29.89
CA VAL A 393 -6.56 9.82 29.51
C VAL A 393 -6.70 8.94 30.73
N ASP A 394 -7.93 8.70 31.15
CA ASP A 394 -8.28 7.87 32.30
C ASP A 394 -8.43 6.39 31.93
N ARG A 395 -8.76 6.11 30.67
CA ARG A 395 -8.99 4.76 30.16
C ARG A 395 -8.22 4.53 28.87
N PRO A 396 -6.98 4.05 28.95
CA PRO A 396 -6.17 3.78 27.76
C PRO A 396 -6.76 2.63 26.91
N GLY A 397 -6.33 2.55 25.66
CA GLY A 397 -6.67 1.44 24.76
C GLY A 397 -8.05 1.50 24.10
N ALA A 398 -8.73 2.65 24.16
CA ALA A 398 -9.96 2.84 23.40
C ALA A 398 -9.68 2.78 21.88
N THR A 399 -10.52 2.04 21.14
CA THR A 399 -10.49 1.95 19.67
C THR A 399 -11.66 2.68 19.01
N ALA A 400 -12.62 3.14 19.82
CA ALA A 400 -13.77 3.93 19.40
C ALA A 400 -14.09 4.98 20.45
N LEU A 401 -14.44 6.18 20.01
CA LEU A 401 -14.75 7.33 20.86
C LEU A 401 -16.05 8.00 20.43
N ARG A 402 -16.80 8.46 21.44
CA ARG A 402 -17.75 9.55 21.33
C ARG A 402 -17.07 10.81 21.82
N VAL A 403 -16.99 11.83 20.97
CA VAL A 403 -16.23 13.05 21.26
C VAL A 403 -17.16 14.24 21.24
N ARG A 404 -17.11 15.04 22.31
CA ARG A 404 -17.75 16.36 22.38
C ARG A 404 -16.66 17.42 22.32
N LEU A 405 -16.77 18.33 21.35
CA LEU A 405 -15.93 19.49 21.21
C LEU A 405 -16.75 20.75 21.51
N ALA A 406 -16.18 21.71 22.23
CA ALA A 406 -16.82 22.99 22.49
C ALA A 406 -15.87 24.15 22.24
N ALA A 407 -16.41 25.32 21.88
CA ALA A 407 -15.61 26.52 21.70
C ALA A 407 -15.00 26.97 23.05
N GLY A 408 -13.67 27.13 23.07
CA GLY A 408 -12.90 27.60 24.23
C GLY A 408 -12.31 29.00 24.06
N GLY A 409 -12.40 29.57 22.86
CA GLY A 409 -11.87 30.89 22.48
C GLY A 409 -11.89 31.07 20.96
N PRO A 410 -11.32 32.16 20.41
CA PRO A 410 -11.32 32.44 18.97
C PRO A 410 -10.63 31.36 18.12
N ASP A 411 -9.60 30.72 18.67
CA ASP A 411 -8.74 29.72 18.04
C ASP A 411 -8.59 28.44 18.88
N THR A 412 -9.40 28.30 19.92
CA THR A 412 -9.22 27.30 20.96
C THR A 412 -10.49 26.46 21.12
N VAL A 413 -10.33 25.14 21.24
CA VAL A 413 -11.41 24.19 21.48
C VAL A 413 -11.14 23.34 22.72
N THR A 414 -12.19 22.87 23.38
CA THR A 414 -12.11 21.90 24.48
C THR A 414 -12.65 20.55 24.01
N LEU A 415 -12.13 19.44 24.54
CA LEU A 415 -12.55 18.10 24.15
C LEU A 415 -12.90 17.23 25.37
N GLN A 416 -14.00 16.48 25.25
CA GLN A 416 -14.38 15.42 26.16
C GLN A 416 -14.54 14.11 25.37
N LEU A 417 -13.85 13.06 25.81
CA LEU A 417 -13.79 11.76 25.14
C LEU A 417 -14.55 10.74 25.98
N PHE A 418 -15.43 9.96 25.35
CA PHE A 418 -16.23 8.93 25.98
C PHE A 418 -16.18 7.61 25.20
N ASP A 419 -16.38 6.49 25.88
CA ASP A 419 -16.56 5.18 25.24
C ASP A 419 -18.01 4.98 24.74
N GLY A 420 -18.27 3.85 24.07
CA GLY A 420 -19.61 3.51 23.58
C GLY A 420 -20.66 3.32 24.70
N GLY A 421 -20.21 3.00 25.92
CA GLY A 421 -21.03 2.91 27.13
C GLY A 421 -21.28 4.26 27.81
N GLY A 422 -20.66 5.33 27.33
CA GLY A 422 -20.77 6.68 27.85
C GLY A 422 -19.91 6.97 29.08
N HIS A 423 -18.89 6.16 29.34
CA HIS A 423 -17.92 6.50 30.38
C HIS A 423 -16.82 7.39 29.83
N GLY A 424 -16.29 8.29 30.67
CA GLY A 424 -15.16 9.14 30.31
C GLY A 424 -13.90 8.33 30.00
N VAL A 425 -13.32 8.60 28.84
CA VAL A 425 -12.03 8.08 28.38
C VAL A 425 -10.91 9.07 28.67
N GLY A 426 -11.17 10.37 28.48
CA GLY A 426 -10.18 11.42 28.67
C GLY A 426 -10.74 12.80 28.32
N SER A 427 -9.90 13.82 28.47
CA SER A 427 -10.26 15.21 28.19
C SER A 427 -9.06 16.03 27.74
N VAL A 428 -9.37 17.16 27.11
CA VAL A 428 -8.44 18.22 26.74
C VAL A 428 -9.07 19.54 27.15
N ASP A 429 -8.47 20.21 28.14
CA ASP A 429 -9.00 21.48 28.64
C ASP A 429 -8.92 22.58 27.59
N ALA A 430 -7.85 22.61 26.80
CA ALA A 430 -7.72 23.52 25.66
C ALA A 430 -6.79 22.96 24.58
N LEU A 431 -7.23 23.01 23.34
CA LEU A 431 -6.46 22.79 22.13
C LEU A 431 -6.49 24.09 21.31
N THR A 432 -5.34 24.73 21.18
CA THR A 432 -5.16 25.92 20.34
C THR A 432 -4.71 25.52 18.95
N LEU A 433 -5.41 26.03 17.95
CA LEU A 433 -5.16 25.77 16.54
C LEU A 433 -4.54 26.99 15.87
N ARG A 434 -3.55 26.78 15.00
CA ARG A 434 -2.91 27.86 14.24
C ARG A 434 -2.99 27.58 12.75
N GLY A 435 -3.28 28.61 11.95
CA GLY A 435 -3.19 28.54 10.50
C GLY A 435 -1.73 28.39 10.05
N VAL A 436 -1.49 27.54 9.05
CA VAL A 436 -0.18 27.47 8.40
C VAL A 436 -0.12 28.47 7.25
N PRO A 437 0.83 29.42 7.23
CA PRO A 437 1.03 30.30 6.09
C PRO A 437 1.38 29.48 4.84
N ALA A 438 0.78 29.81 3.70
CA ALA A 438 1.11 29.17 2.42
C ALA A 438 2.62 29.35 2.12
N GLY A 439 3.35 28.24 1.90
CA GLY A 439 4.77 28.25 1.54
C GLY A 439 5.75 27.84 2.65
N CYS A 440 5.29 27.48 3.84
CA CYS A 440 6.17 26.90 4.88
C CYS A 440 6.51 25.44 4.57
N THR A 441 7.48 25.21 3.70
CA THR A 441 8.17 23.91 3.63
C THR A 441 9.07 23.75 4.86
N SER A 442 8.87 22.67 5.61
CA SER A 442 9.69 22.28 6.76
C SER A 442 11.18 22.28 6.44
N THR A 443 12.00 22.80 7.38
CA THR A 443 13.46 22.80 7.36
C THR A 443 14.08 21.51 7.90
N ALA A 444 13.29 20.45 8.16
CA ALA A 444 13.73 19.29 8.94
C ALA A 444 14.67 18.30 8.20
N VAL A 445 14.99 18.53 6.93
CA VAL A 445 16.09 17.82 6.24
C VAL A 445 16.88 18.86 5.45
N PRO A 446 18.21 18.99 5.63
CA PRO A 446 19.02 19.75 4.70
C PRO A 446 18.85 19.13 3.31
N ARG A 447 18.04 19.74 2.46
CA ARG A 447 17.95 19.35 1.05
C ARG A 447 19.28 19.76 0.42
N SER A 448 20.19 18.80 0.26
CA SER A 448 21.53 19.00 -0.31
C SER A 448 21.55 19.33 -1.81
N LEU A 449 20.39 19.48 -2.45
CA LEU A 449 20.26 19.89 -3.85
C LEU A 449 19.32 21.10 -3.93
N LEU A 450 19.92 22.28 -4.08
CA LEU A 450 19.21 23.50 -4.43
C LEU A 450 19.16 23.63 -5.95
N GLY A 451 17.96 23.79 -6.51
CA GLY A 451 17.75 24.14 -7.92
C GLY A 451 17.45 25.62 -8.05
N VAL A 452 18.06 26.29 -9.02
CA VAL A 452 17.72 27.69 -9.34
C VAL A 452 16.34 27.71 -9.98
N ARG A 453 15.37 28.35 -9.29
CA ARG A 453 14.06 28.65 -9.85
C ARG A 453 13.92 30.16 -10.00
N TRP A 454 13.88 30.62 -11.24
CA TRP A 454 13.62 32.03 -11.55
C TRP A 454 12.14 32.34 -11.24
N GLN A 455 11.92 33.40 -10.49
CA GLN A 455 10.59 33.99 -10.28
C GLN A 455 10.46 35.22 -11.15
N ASP A 456 9.38 35.28 -11.93
CA ASP A 456 9.05 36.45 -12.74
C ASP A 456 8.65 37.60 -11.81
N LEU A 457 9.43 38.68 -11.83
CA LEU A 457 9.04 39.93 -11.20
C LEU A 457 8.08 40.68 -12.14
N PRO A 458 7.03 41.33 -11.60
CA PRO A 458 6.11 42.13 -12.40
C PRO A 458 6.90 43.22 -13.13
N THR A 459 6.76 43.27 -14.46
CA THR A 459 7.46 44.23 -15.32
C THR A 459 6.98 45.64 -14.99
N PRO A 460 7.85 46.58 -14.59
CA PRO A 460 7.44 47.96 -14.43
C PRO A 460 7.04 48.53 -15.81
N SER A 461 5.76 48.80 -15.97
CA SER A 461 5.19 49.50 -17.12
C SER A 461 5.51 50.99 -16.99
N ASP A 462 6.59 51.46 -17.64
CA ASP A 462 6.68 52.81 -18.26
C ASP A 462 8.09 53.30 -18.68
N ALA A 463 9.11 52.44 -18.78
CA ALA A 463 10.39 52.86 -19.39
C ALA A 463 10.58 52.18 -20.75
N GLN A 464 10.39 52.92 -21.85
CA GLN A 464 11.12 52.63 -23.09
C GLN A 464 12.49 53.30 -22.95
N PRO A 465 13.57 52.54 -22.70
CA PRO A 465 14.90 53.12 -22.57
C PRO A 465 15.29 53.74 -23.92
N ASN A 466 15.72 55.00 -23.91
CA ASN A 466 16.17 55.69 -25.11
C ASN A 466 17.67 55.49 -25.33
N TRP A 467 18.41 55.09 -24.29
CA TRP A 467 19.83 54.75 -24.39
C TRP A 467 20.14 53.42 -23.71
N TRP A 468 20.63 52.48 -24.52
CA TRP A 468 21.08 51.16 -24.10
C TRP A 468 22.58 51.07 -24.24
N VAL A 469 23.23 50.41 -23.28
CA VAL A 469 24.63 50.05 -23.37
C VAL A 469 24.76 48.54 -23.33
N MET A 470 25.63 47.99 -24.16
CA MET A 470 26.01 46.60 -24.15
C MET A 470 27.47 46.45 -23.69
N LEU A 471 27.70 45.56 -22.75
CA LEU A 471 29.01 45.22 -22.22
C LEU A 471 29.47 43.88 -22.78
N GLY A 472 30.69 43.85 -23.33
CA GLY A 472 31.28 42.67 -23.96
C GLY A 472 30.92 42.49 -25.44
N ASP A 473 31.29 41.33 -26.00
CA ASP A 473 31.04 40.99 -27.40
C ASP A 473 29.57 40.63 -27.66
N ASP A 474 29.00 41.12 -28.76
CA ASP A 474 27.61 40.88 -29.16
C ASP A 474 27.40 39.52 -29.84
N GLU A 475 27.75 38.42 -29.16
CA GLU A 475 27.63 37.09 -29.77
C GLU A 475 26.19 36.72 -30.13
N LEU A 476 25.21 37.29 -29.44
CA LEU A 476 23.78 37.05 -29.64
C LEU A 476 23.14 38.00 -30.68
N GLY A 477 23.90 38.93 -31.26
CA GLY A 477 23.41 39.89 -32.26
C GLY A 477 22.34 40.85 -31.73
N LEU A 478 22.31 41.10 -30.42
CA LEU A 478 21.30 41.93 -29.74
C LEU A 478 21.33 43.38 -30.21
N THR A 479 22.50 43.92 -30.57
CA THR A 479 22.62 45.27 -31.12
C THR A 479 21.81 45.41 -32.42
N SER A 480 21.73 44.35 -33.22
CA SER A 480 20.97 44.36 -34.47
C SER A 480 19.45 44.27 -34.24
N LEU A 481 19.02 43.53 -33.21
CA LEU A 481 17.62 43.40 -32.82
C LEU A 481 17.07 44.68 -32.20
N LEU A 482 17.88 45.37 -31.39
CA LEU A 482 17.48 46.58 -30.67
C LEU A 482 17.48 47.85 -31.55
N ARG A 483 18.19 47.86 -32.70
CA ARG A 483 18.17 48.99 -33.65
C ARG A 483 16.79 49.29 -34.23
N GLY A 484 15.83 48.37 -34.16
CA GLY A 484 14.45 48.60 -34.59
C GLY A 484 13.65 49.57 -33.71
N ALA A 485 14.16 49.92 -32.52
CA ALA A 485 13.41 50.66 -31.49
C ALA A 485 13.72 52.17 -31.39
N ASN A 486 14.45 52.77 -32.33
CA ASN A 486 14.87 54.19 -32.30
C ASN A 486 15.74 54.59 -31.09
N SER A 487 16.28 53.62 -30.36
CA SER A 487 17.12 53.84 -29.18
C SER A 487 18.61 53.94 -29.56
N ARG A 488 19.36 54.80 -28.86
CA ARG A 488 20.83 54.86 -28.94
C ARG A 488 21.41 53.59 -28.32
N ILE A 489 22.30 52.89 -29.03
CA ILE A 489 22.97 51.69 -28.51
C ILE A 489 24.48 51.86 -28.64
N GLU A 490 25.20 51.71 -27.53
CA GLU A 490 26.66 51.77 -27.47
C GLU A 490 27.25 50.50 -26.87
N THR A 491 28.46 50.15 -27.28
CA THR A 491 29.15 48.95 -26.85
C THR A 491 30.44 49.33 -26.16
N TYR A 492 30.68 48.76 -24.97
CA TYR A 492 31.93 48.92 -24.21
C TYR A 492 32.49 47.54 -23.87
N ALA A 493 33.82 47.41 -23.85
CA ALA A 493 34.47 46.12 -23.57
C ALA A 493 34.25 45.67 -22.12
N GLY A 494 34.10 46.61 -21.19
CA GLY A 494 33.83 46.32 -19.79
C GLY A 494 33.23 47.50 -19.02
N LEU A 495 32.88 47.26 -17.76
CA LEU A 495 32.25 48.25 -16.88
C LEU A 495 33.14 49.49 -16.65
N ASP A 496 34.46 49.32 -16.62
CA ASP A 496 35.41 50.41 -16.39
C ASP A 496 35.40 51.43 -17.54
N ASP A 497 35.32 50.95 -18.78
CA ASP A 497 35.25 51.82 -19.97
C ASP A 497 33.93 52.59 -20.02
N LEU A 498 32.82 51.93 -19.66
CA LEU A 498 31.52 52.57 -19.52
C LEU A 498 31.55 53.65 -18.42
N ALA A 499 32.14 53.35 -17.27
CA ALA A 499 32.25 54.29 -16.15
C ALA A 499 33.07 55.53 -16.55
N ALA A 500 34.17 55.35 -17.28
CA ALA A 500 34.98 56.46 -17.79
C ALA A 500 34.21 57.33 -18.80
N ALA A 501 33.45 56.72 -19.72
CA ALA A 501 32.64 57.44 -20.69
C ALA A 501 31.46 58.19 -20.05
N ALA A 502 30.80 57.60 -19.06
CA ALA A 502 29.74 58.25 -18.28
C ALA A 502 30.28 59.45 -17.50
N ALA A 503 31.46 59.32 -16.88
CA ALA A 503 32.11 60.42 -16.17
C ALA A 503 32.50 61.58 -17.11
N ALA A 504 32.96 61.28 -18.33
CA ALA A 504 33.36 62.30 -19.31
C ALA A 504 32.15 63.02 -19.95
N SER A 505 31.04 62.33 -20.16
CA SER A 505 29.84 62.89 -20.81
C SER A 505 28.81 63.47 -19.83
N GLY A 506 28.87 63.09 -18.55
CA GLY A 506 27.88 63.45 -17.53
C GLY A 506 26.53 62.75 -17.69
N ALA A 507 26.42 61.76 -18.57
CA ALA A 507 25.18 61.02 -18.84
C ALA A 507 25.33 59.54 -18.43
N GLN A 508 24.24 58.91 -17.96
CA GLN A 508 24.18 57.49 -17.63
C GLN A 508 23.19 56.75 -18.53
N PRO A 509 23.48 55.50 -18.93
CA PRO A 509 22.56 54.72 -19.76
C PRO A 509 21.30 54.33 -19.00
N ASP A 510 20.17 54.27 -19.71
CA ASP A 510 18.88 53.86 -19.14
C ASP A 510 18.85 52.35 -18.85
N ALA A 511 19.58 51.56 -19.64
CA ALA A 511 19.74 50.13 -19.45
C ALA A 511 21.13 49.65 -19.89
N VAL A 512 21.71 48.72 -19.11
CA VAL A 512 22.98 48.07 -19.43
C VAL A 512 22.76 46.57 -19.56
N PHE A 513 23.15 46.01 -20.70
CA PHE A 513 23.10 44.59 -21.00
C PHE A 513 24.51 44.03 -20.98
N CYS A 514 24.74 43.04 -20.12
CA CYS A 514 25.93 42.23 -20.16
C CYS A 514 25.55 40.92 -20.86
N ALA A 515 26.11 40.68 -22.05
CA ALA A 515 26.03 39.36 -22.66
C ALA A 515 27.09 38.49 -21.98
N PRO A 516 26.72 37.48 -21.18
CA PRO A 516 27.71 36.55 -20.67
C PRO A 516 28.32 35.83 -21.88
N ALA A 517 29.64 35.98 -22.08
CA ALA A 517 30.36 35.16 -23.04
C ALA A 517 30.13 33.69 -22.68
N ALA A 518 29.80 32.86 -23.66
CA ALA A 518 29.79 31.42 -23.43
C ALA A 518 31.18 31.02 -22.89
N PRO A 519 31.28 30.26 -21.79
CA PRO A 519 32.59 29.84 -21.30
C PRO A 519 33.31 29.11 -22.42
N SER A 520 34.46 29.63 -22.83
CA SER A 520 35.31 28.99 -23.82
C SER A 520 35.92 27.74 -23.17
N GLY A 521 35.22 26.61 -23.24
CA GLY A 521 35.74 25.29 -22.95
C GLY A 521 34.95 24.44 -21.94
N ALA A 522 34.79 23.17 -22.36
CA ALA A 522 34.43 21.95 -21.62
C ALA A 522 32.93 21.59 -21.50
N ASP A 523 32.57 20.54 -22.26
CA ASP A 523 31.48 19.55 -22.17
C ASP A 523 30.24 19.83 -21.31
#